data_AF-A0A8B7DG73-F1
#
_entry.id   AF-A0A8B7DG73-F1
#
_cell.length_a   1.000
_cell.length_b   1.000
_cell.length_c   1.000
_cell.angle_alpha   90.00
_cell.angle_beta   90.00
_cell.angle_gamma   90.00
#
_symmetry.space_group_name_H-M   'P 1'
#
loop_
_entity.id
_entity.type
_entity.pdbx_description
1 polymer ?
#
loop_
_entity_poly.entity_id
_entity_poly.type
_entity_poly.pdbx_seq_one_letter_code
_entity_poly.pdbx_strand_id
1 'polypeptide(L)'
;TQLKVYVWNVIKQMFMELHSVDYKTNTNENEVIVSVSTADFNGDGCLDVLLCLSTSQLKKDGFVNVTIYYGDTVSLVSGHWSVRMLDQPSVIDVNGDLLPDLFGTNSKGVRSYWISVPADTMSSGYFTEDSQFYTDISTTLVIPQSNAFVDVTGDQHAGKMLTI
;
A
#
# COMPACT_ATOMS: atom_id res chain seq x y z
N THR A 1 18.80 -3.37 4.59
CA THR A 1 18.64 -1.91 4.76
C THR A 1 17.59 -1.68 5.82
N GLN A 2 17.64 -0.58 6.60
CA GLN A 2 16.71 -0.36 7.72
C GLN A 2 15.67 0.71 7.39
N LEU A 3 14.41 0.45 7.75
CA LEU A 3 13.36 1.45 7.87
C LEU A 3 13.43 2.01 9.29
N LYS A 4 13.63 3.32 9.41
CA LYS A 4 13.70 4.00 10.71
C LYS A 4 12.44 4.83 10.92
N VAL A 5 11.76 4.59 12.03
CA VAL A 5 10.58 5.33 12.44
C VAL A 5 10.98 6.38 13.46
N TYR A 6 10.67 7.63 13.15
CA TYR A 6 10.94 8.76 14.02
C TYR A 6 9.62 9.32 14.54
N VAL A 7 9.58 9.64 15.84
CA VAL A 7 8.45 10.32 16.47
C VAL A 7 8.84 11.74 16.85
N TRP A 8 7.96 12.68 16.58
CA TRP A 8 8.13 14.06 17.00
C TRP A 8 7.99 14.18 18.52
N ASN A 9 9.06 14.56 19.22
CA ASN A 9 9.01 14.86 20.63
C ASN A 9 8.64 16.33 20.86
N VAL A 10 7.44 16.59 21.37
CA VAL A 10 6.91 17.94 21.59
C VAL A 10 7.75 18.75 22.59
N ILE A 11 8.28 18.11 23.63
CA ILE A 11 9.06 18.80 24.68
C ILE A 11 10.44 19.21 24.15
N LYS A 12 11.11 18.29 23.45
CA LYS A 12 12.46 18.49 22.93
C LYS A 12 12.48 19.20 21.58
N GLN A 13 11.33 19.36 20.93
CA GLN A 13 11.19 19.95 19.59
C GLN A 13 12.10 19.27 18.57
N MET A 14 12.20 17.93 18.63
CA MET A 14 13.04 17.15 17.73
C MET A 14 12.43 15.77 17.45
N PHE A 15 12.77 15.22 16.29
CA PHE A 15 12.52 13.82 15.98
C PHE A 15 13.44 12.92 16.81
N MET A 16 12.85 11.94 17.48
CA MET A 16 13.58 10.87 18.16
C MET A 16 13.29 9.56 17.45
N GLU A 17 14.33 8.76 17.22
CA GLU A 17 14.16 7.41 16.68
C GLU A 17 13.36 6.59 17.69
N LEU A 18 12.18 6.13 17.29
CA LEU A 18 11.34 5.27 18.12
C LEU A 18 11.74 3.81 17.90
N HIS A 19 11.89 3.42 16.63
CA HIS A 19 12.08 2.04 16.23
C HIS A 19 12.79 1.93 14.89
N SER A 20 13.50 0.83 14.69
CA SER A 20 14.13 0.48 13.41
C SER A 20 13.73 -0.94 13.03
N VAL A 21 13.16 -1.12 11.83
CA VAL A 21 12.84 -2.44 11.29
C VAL A 21 13.74 -2.74 10.11
N ASP A 22 14.34 -3.92 10.12
CA ASP A 22 14.97 -4.47 8.93
C ASP A 22 13.86 -4.90 7.96
N TYR A 23 13.78 -4.23 6.81
CA TYR A 23 12.93 -4.72 5.72
C TYR A 23 13.74 -5.66 4.83
N LYS A 24 13.10 -6.73 4.38
CA LYS A 24 13.71 -7.70 3.48
C LYS A 24 13.51 -7.26 2.04
N THR A 25 14.61 -7.04 1.33
CA THR A 25 14.64 -7.00 -0.13
C THR A 25 14.69 -8.44 -0.62
N ASN A 26 13.72 -8.90 -1.39
CA ASN A 26 13.63 -10.30 -1.81
C ASN A 26 14.57 -10.66 -2.97
N THR A 27 15.39 -9.72 -3.43
CA THR A 27 16.22 -9.88 -4.63
C THR A 27 17.68 -9.56 -4.37
N ASN A 28 18.58 -10.25 -5.08
CA ASN A 28 19.99 -9.86 -5.24
C ASN A 28 20.17 -8.54 -6.01
N GLU A 29 19.08 -7.85 -6.33
CA GLU A 29 19.03 -6.58 -7.05
C GLU A 29 18.97 -5.42 -6.06
N ASN A 30 19.55 -4.28 -6.45
CA ASN A 30 19.63 -3.09 -5.62
C ASN A 30 18.28 -2.35 -5.59
N GLU A 31 17.32 -2.91 -4.84
CA GLU A 31 16.01 -2.32 -4.61
C GLU A 31 16.12 -1.00 -3.85
N VAL A 32 15.44 0.04 -4.34
CA VAL A 32 15.31 1.33 -3.67
C VAL A 32 13.87 1.57 -3.25
N ILE A 33 13.69 2.25 -2.12
CA ILE A 33 12.37 2.73 -1.69
C ILE A 33 11.93 3.82 -2.66
N VAL A 34 10.79 3.61 -3.31
CA VAL A 34 10.18 4.57 -4.24
C VAL A 34 8.94 5.25 -3.65
N SER A 35 8.31 4.65 -2.64
CA SER A 35 7.19 5.24 -1.91
C SER A 35 6.99 4.60 -0.54
N VAL A 36 6.40 5.36 0.39
CA VAL A 36 6.00 4.94 1.73
C VAL A 36 4.63 5.55 2.02
N SER A 37 3.72 4.77 2.60
CA SER A 37 2.40 5.23 3.06
C SER A 37 2.02 4.51 4.35
N THR A 38 1.09 5.09 5.11
CA THR A 38 0.69 4.55 6.41
C THR A 38 -0.83 4.59 6.54
N ALA A 39 -1.42 3.50 7.03
CA ALA A 39 -2.85 3.37 7.33
C ALA A 39 -3.07 2.16 8.25
N ASP A 40 -4.29 1.95 8.75
CA ASP A 40 -4.66 0.72 9.49
C ASP A 40 -5.28 -0.27 8.50
N PHE A 41 -4.44 -1.04 7.79
CA PHE A 41 -4.87 -1.90 6.67
C PHE A 41 -5.59 -3.16 7.17
N ASN A 42 -5.32 -3.59 8.41
CA ASN A 42 -5.90 -4.80 8.98
C ASN A 42 -7.03 -4.52 10.00
N GLY A 43 -7.33 -3.25 10.29
CA GLY A 43 -8.42 -2.83 11.16
C GLY A 43 -8.18 -3.10 12.64
N ASP A 44 -6.94 -3.27 13.07
CA ASP A 44 -6.62 -3.57 14.48
C ASP A 44 -6.45 -2.31 15.35
N GLY A 45 -6.60 -1.12 14.76
CA GLY A 45 -6.46 0.17 15.41
C GLY A 45 -5.01 0.65 15.52
N CYS A 46 -4.03 -0.11 15.03
CA CYS A 46 -2.63 0.26 14.95
C CYS A 46 -2.29 0.81 13.57
N LEU A 47 -1.26 1.66 13.51
CA LEU A 47 -0.78 2.17 12.24
C LEU A 47 0.19 1.17 11.60
N ASP A 48 -0.09 0.79 10.35
CA ASP A 48 0.76 -0.04 9.52
C ASP A 48 1.59 0.80 8.54
N VAL A 49 2.56 0.16 7.88
CA VAL A 49 3.41 0.79 6.87
C VAL A 49 3.35 0.03 5.56
N LEU A 50 2.88 0.70 4.50
CA LEU A 50 3.01 0.27 3.12
C LEU A 50 4.33 0.80 2.54
N LEU A 51 5.19 -0.10 2.09
CA LEU A 51 6.49 0.16 1.50
C LEU A 51 6.50 -0.29 0.03
N CYS A 52 6.87 0.62 -0.87
CA CYS A 52 7.08 0.30 -2.28
C CYS A 52 8.57 0.28 -2.60
N LEU A 53 9.05 -0.85 -3.11
CA LEU A 53 10.42 -1.07 -3.52
C LEU A 53 10.47 -1.30 -5.04
N SER A 54 11.47 -0.72 -5.71
CA SER A 54 11.70 -0.96 -7.13
C SER A 54 13.19 -1.15 -7.43
N THR A 55 13.50 -2.02 -8.38
CA THR A 55 14.87 -2.31 -8.83
C THR A 55 15.36 -1.33 -9.91
N SER A 56 14.45 -0.52 -10.47
CA SER A 56 14.79 0.50 -11.46
C SER A 56 14.04 1.79 -11.18
N GLN A 57 14.77 2.86 -10.87
CA GLN A 57 14.17 4.19 -10.70
C GLN A 57 13.45 4.70 -11.96
N LEU A 58 13.60 4.06 -13.13
CA LEU A 58 13.36 4.73 -14.43
C LEU A 58 12.86 3.85 -15.61
N LYS A 59 12.39 2.60 -15.43
CA LYS A 59 11.91 1.79 -16.57
C LYS A 59 10.43 1.43 -16.50
N LYS A 60 9.74 1.67 -17.63
CA LYS A 60 8.39 1.21 -17.99
C LYS A 60 8.16 -0.30 -17.84
N ASP A 61 9.22 -1.08 -17.70
CA ASP A 61 9.19 -2.55 -17.67
C ASP A 61 9.61 -3.12 -16.29
N GLY A 62 9.72 -2.28 -15.26
CA GLY A 62 10.07 -2.70 -13.90
C GLY A 62 8.82 -3.03 -13.07
N PHE A 63 8.95 -3.96 -12.13
CA PHE A 63 7.93 -4.20 -11.11
C PHE A 63 8.19 -3.31 -9.88
N VAL A 64 7.11 -3.00 -9.18
CA VAL A 64 7.11 -2.45 -7.83
C VAL A 64 6.70 -3.57 -6.87
N ASN A 65 7.58 -3.88 -5.92
CA ASN A 65 7.28 -4.74 -4.79
C ASN A 65 6.58 -3.88 -3.73
N VAL A 66 5.30 -4.15 -3.51
CA VAL A 66 4.49 -3.50 -2.49
C VAL A 66 4.42 -4.43 -1.30
N THR A 67 4.82 -3.95 -0.13
CA THR A 67 4.81 -4.71 1.13
C THR A 67 4.17 -3.88 2.22
N ILE A 68 3.18 -4.46 2.91
CA ILE A 68 2.59 -3.87 4.11
C ILE A 68 3.19 -4.57 5.32
N TYR A 69 3.76 -3.79 6.23
CA TYR A 69 4.23 -4.23 7.54
C TYR A 69 3.18 -3.84 8.57
N TYR A 70 2.62 -4.85 9.25
CA TYR A 70 1.57 -4.62 10.24
C TYR A 70 2.16 -4.14 11.58
N GLY A 71 1.53 -3.10 12.13
CA GLY A 71 1.86 -2.52 13.42
C GLY A 71 1.24 -3.26 14.59
N ASP A 72 1.77 -3.06 15.80
CA ASP A 72 1.16 -3.54 17.06
C ASP A 72 1.23 -2.49 18.18
N THR A 73 1.18 -1.20 17.82
CA THR A 73 1.42 0.01 18.65
C THR A 73 2.87 0.27 19.07
N VAL A 74 3.73 -0.75 19.11
CA VAL A 74 5.12 -0.61 19.61
C VAL A 74 6.17 -1.12 18.61
N SER A 75 5.75 -1.85 17.59
CA SER A 75 6.62 -2.48 16.59
C SER A 75 5.89 -2.66 15.25
N LEU A 76 6.64 -3.01 14.19
CA LEU A 76 6.13 -3.39 12.86
C LEU A 76 6.45 -4.86 12.53
N VAL A 77 6.46 -5.73 13.56
CA VAL A 77 7.13 -7.05 13.50
C VAL A 77 6.12 -8.22 13.45
N SER A 78 4.82 -7.95 13.55
CA SER A 78 3.78 -8.99 13.70
C SER A 78 3.53 -9.79 12.41
N GLY A 79 3.86 -9.25 11.24
CA GLY A 79 3.69 -9.92 9.95
C GLY A 79 3.84 -8.96 8.78
N HIS A 80 3.80 -9.49 7.56
CA HIS A 80 3.72 -8.68 6.36
C HIS A 80 2.88 -9.35 5.26
N TRP A 81 2.29 -8.51 4.42
CA TRP A 81 1.67 -8.92 3.16
C TRP A 81 2.42 -8.28 2.00
N SER A 82 2.61 -9.00 0.90
CA SER A 82 3.34 -8.47 -0.26
C SER A 82 2.70 -8.86 -1.60
N VAL A 83 2.77 -7.94 -2.56
CA VAL A 83 2.37 -8.17 -3.96
C VAL A 83 3.33 -7.48 -4.94
N ARG A 84 3.43 -8.03 -6.16
CA ARG A 84 4.10 -7.38 -7.29
C ARG A 84 3.11 -6.66 -8.19
N MET A 85 3.37 -5.39 -8.43
CA MET A 85 2.60 -4.51 -9.30
C MET A 85 3.49 -3.94 -10.41
N LEU A 86 2.89 -3.42 -11.48
CA LEU A 86 3.64 -2.69 -12.53
C LEU A 86 3.96 -1.24 -12.13
N ASP A 87 3.29 -0.71 -11.11
CA ASP A 87 3.47 0.65 -10.61
C ASP A 87 3.03 0.74 -9.15
N GLN A 88 3.21 1.89 -8.52
CA GLN A 88 2.79 2.15 -7.14
C GLN A 88 1.25 2.05 -7.00
N PRO A 89 0.74 1.46 -5.91
CA PRO A 89 -0.69 1.39 -5.65
C PRO A 89 -1.23 2.75 -5.23
N SER A 90 -2.53 2.95 -5.44
CA SER A 90 -3.30 3.98 -4.76
C SER A 90 -4.06 3.35 -3.59
N VAL A 91 -4.03 4.00 -2.42
CA VAL A 91 -4.80 3.58 -1.25
C VAL A 91 -6.20 4.18 -1.32
N ILE A 92 -7.24 3.36 -1.13
CA ILE A 92 -8.65 3.73 -1.34
C ILE A 92 -9.52 2.82 -0.48
N ASP A 93 -10.67 3.28 0.02
CA ASP A 93 -11.73 2.39 0.52
C ASP A 93 -12.72 2.17 -0.64
N VAL A 94 -12.65 1.00 -1.29
CA VAL A 94 -13.47 0.73 -2.49
C VAL A 94 -14.80 0.08 -2.15
N ASN A 95 -14.89 -0.62 -1.02
CA ASN A 95 -16.07 -1.40 -0.62
C ASN A 95 -16.88 -0.76 0.53
N GLY A 96 -16.41 0.36 1.09
CA GLY A 96 -17.07 1.13 2.14
C GLY A 96 -16.98 0.51 3.54
N ASP A 97 -16.01 -0.38 3.77
CA ASP A 97 -15.85 -1.05 5.07
C ASP A 97 -14.93 -0.31 6.03
N LEU A 98 -14.44 0.87 5.64
CA LEU A 98 -13.50 1.74 6.36
C LEU A 98 -12.09 1.15 6.51
N LEU A 99 -11.80 0.01 5.89
CA LEU A 99 -10.45 -0.50 5.75
C LEU A 99 -9.83 0.04 4.46
N PRO A 100 -8.58 0.52 4.51
CA PRO A 100 -7.88 0.92 3.30
C PRO A 100 -7.61 -0.28 2.39
N ASP A 101 -8.15 -0.29 1.18
CA ASP A 101 -7.84 -1.19 0.07
C ASP A 101 -6.72 -0.61 -0.82
N LEU A 102 -6.26 -1.40 -1.78
CA LEU A 102 -5.33 -0.95 -2.82
C LEU A 102 -5.94 -1.04 -4.21
N PHE A 103 -5.67 -0.04 -5.03
CA PHE A 103 -5.94 -0.04 -6.46
C PHE A 103 -4.65 0.07 -7.26
N GLY A 104 -4.52 -0.69 -8.35
CA GLY A 104 -3.36 -0.60 -9.23
C GLY A 104 -3.37 -1.60 -10.37
N THR A 105 -2.20 -1.83 -10.96
CA THR A 105 -2.02 -2.82 -12.03
C THR A 105 -1.17 -3.98 -11.54
N ASN A 106 -1.72 -5.19 -11.59
CA ASN A 106 -1.01 -6.39 -11.19
C ASN A 106 0.12 -6.73 -12.17
N SER A 107 0.96 -7.69 -11.80
CA SER A 107 2.10 -8.14 -12.63
C SER A 107 1.75 -8.64 -14.04
N LYS A 108 0.47 -8.88 -14.35
CA LYS A 108 -0.02 -9.31 -15.67
C LYS A 108 -0.57 -8.15 -16.52
N GLY A 109 -0.48 -6.91 -16.05
CA GLY A 109 -1.05 -5.75 -16.75
C GLY A 109 -2.56 -5.59 -16.56
N VAL A 110 -3.16 -6.32 -15.62
CA VAL A 110 -4.60 -6.25 -15.33
C VAL A 110 -4.81 -5.26 -14.18
N ARG A 111 -5.81 -4.38 -14.34
CA ARG A 111 -6.25 -3.48 -13.27
C ARG A 111 -6.98 -4.32 -12.23
N SER A 112 -6.52 -4.25 -11.00
CA SER A 112 -7.09 -5.02 -9.90
C SER A 112 -7.28 -4.12 -8.68
N TYR A 113 -8.20 -4.53 -7.84
CA TYR A 113 -8.32 -4.09 -6.47
C TYR A 113 -7.77 -5.18 -5.57
N TRP A 114 -7.11 -4.79 -4.49
CA TRP A 114 -6.74 -5.67 -3.40
C TRP A 114 -7.58 -5.21 -2.22
N ILE A 115 -8.58 -6.04 -1.88
CA ILE A 115 -9.55 -5.75 -0.83
C ILE A 115 -8.98 -6.22 0.50
N SER A 116 -8.85 -5.31 1.45
CA SER A 116 -8.39 -5.60 2.81
C SER A 116 -9.35 -6.53 3.53
N VAL A 117 -8.79 -7.41 4.35
CA VAL A 117 -9.56 -8.31 5.21
C VAL A 117 -9.09 -8.11 6.66
N PRO A 118 -10.02 -7.84 7.59
CA PRO A 118 -9.66 -7.51 8.96
C PRO A 118 -8.95 -8.67 9.69
N ALA A 119 -8.10 -8.30 10.64
CA ALA A 119 -7.26 -9.23 11.38
C ALA A 119 -8.04 -10.27 12.21
N ASP A 120 -9.27 -9.94 12.62
CA ASP A 120 -10.17 -10.83 13.36
C ASP A 120 -10.55 -12.11 12.58
N THR A 121 -10.40 -12.09 11.26
CA THR A 121 -10.81 -13.17 10.37
C THR A 121 -9.70 -14.21 10.19
N MET A 122 -8.41 -13.84 10.19
CA MET A 122 -7.27 -14.75 9.94
C MET A 122 -5.97 -14.47 10.73
N SER A 123 -6.04 -13.75 11.87
CA SER A 123 -4.92 -13.49 12.81
C SER A 123 -3.73 -12.69 12.26
N SER A 124 -3.75 -12.33 10.99
CA SER A 124 -2.87 -11.35 10.35
C SER A 124 -3.61 -10.91 9.10
N GLY A 125 -3.93 -9.61 8.98
CA GLY A 125 -4.71 -9.08 7.85
C GLY A 125 -4.14 -9.56 6.51
N TYR A 126 -5.02 -9.76 5.53
CA TYR A 126 -4.60 -10.15 4.19
C TYR A 126 -5.47 -9.44 3.16
N PHE A 127 -5.01 -9.44 1.92
CA PHE A 127 -5.77 -8.87 0.82
C PHE A 127 -6.31 -9.95 -0.09
N THR A 128 -7.53 -9.75 -0.57
CA THR A 128 -8.11 -10.54 -1.66
C THR A 128 -8.01 -9.75 -2.95
N GLU A 129 -7.35 -10.30 -3.98
CA GLU A 129 -7.31 -9.66 -5.30
C GLU A 129 -8.67 -9.85 -6.00
N ASP A 130 -9.34 -8.75 -6.30
CA ASP A 130 -10.52 -8.71 -7.17
C ASP A 130 -10.17 -7.99 -8.48
N SER A 131 -10.31 -8.73 -9.59
CA SER A 131 -10.06 -8.23 -10.95
C SER A 131 -11.35 -7.95 -11.73
N GLN A 132 -12.52 -8.11 -11.11
CA GLN A 132 -13.80 -8.17 -11.83
C GLN A 132 -14.54 -6.84 -11.91
N PHE A 133 -14.08 -5.77 -11.25
CA PHE A 133 -14.90 -4.57 -11.12
C PHE A 133 -15.22 -3.87 -12.45
N TYR A 134 -14.41 -4.01 -13.52
CA TYR A 134 -14.71 -3.39 -14.81
C TYR A 134 -14.10 -4.15 -16.00
N THR A 135 -14.81 -5.16 -16.52
CA THR A 135 -14.45 -5.84 -17.78
C THR A 135 -14.54 -4.93 -19.01
N ASP A 136 -15.21 -3.78 -18.90
CA ASP A 136 -15.55 -2.93 -20.04
C ASP A 136 -14.53 -1.81 -20.34
N ILE A 137 -13.52 -1.65 -19.50
CA ILE A 137 -12.46 -0.66 -19.74
C ILE A 137 -11.19 -1.41 -20.18
N SER A 138 -10.99 -1.45 -21.50
CA SER A 138 -9.89 -2.18 -22.16
C SER A 138 -8.54 -1.43 -22.15
N THR A 139 -8.48 -0.24 -21.56
CA THR A 139 -7.28 0.60 -21.54
C THR A 139 -6.41 0.29 -20.33
N THR A 140 -5.11 0.13 -20.56
CA THR A 140 -4.10 0.02 -19.51
C THR A 140 -3.93 1.35 -18.78
N LEU A 141 -3.62 1.32 -17.48
CA LEU A 141 -3.20 2.52 -16.75
C LEU A 141 -1.88 3.05 -17.33
N VAL A 142 -1.73 4.37 -17.35
CA VAL A 142 -0.45 5.01 -17.68
C VAL A 142 0.52 4.74 -16.53
N ILE A 143 1.80 4.52 -16.85
CA ILE A 143 2.85 4.31 -15.84
C ILE A 143 3.93 5.38 -16.06
N PRO A 144 4.26 6.21 -15.05
CA PRO A 144 3.65 6.23 -13.72
C PRO A 144 2.22 6.80 -13.73
N GLN A 145 1.42 6.44 -12.74
CA GLN A 145 0.10 7.01 -12.50
C GLN A 145 0.06 7.87 -11.23
N SER A 146 -0.81 8.87 -11.25
CA SER A 146 -1.25 9.57 -10.03
C SER A 146 -2.76 9.58 -10.01
N ASN A 147 -3.34 8.94 -8.99
CA ASN A 147 -4.78 8.86 -8.83
C ASN A 147 -5.21 9.55 -7.53
N ALA A 148 -6.33 10.25 -7.57
CA ALA A 148 -7.04 10.72 -6.40
C ALA A 148 -8.51 10.27 -6.47
N PHE A 149 -9.07 9.92 -5.32
CA PHE A 149 -10.45 9.48 -5.21
C PHE A 149 -11.23 10.45 -4.32
N VAL A 150 -12.46 10.74 -4.74
CA VAL A 150 -13.37 11.61 -4.01
C VAL A 150 -14.77 11.01 -4.02
N ASP A 151 -15.39 10.94 -2.83
CA ASP A 151 -16.81 10.67 -2.70
C ASP A 151 -17.58 11.94 -3.09
N VAL A 152 -18.17 11.92 -4.29
CA VAL A 152 -19.05 12.99 -4.80
C VAL A 152 -20.52 12.58 -4.77
N THR A 153 -20.80 11.34 -4.38
CA THR A 153 -22.12 10.73 -4.31
C THR A 153 -22.71 10.80 -2.90
N GLY A 154 -21.86 10.98 -1.89
CA GLY A 154 -22.22 11.03 -0.47
C GLY A 154 -22.59 9.67 0.11
N ASP A 155 -22.23 8.59 -0.58
CA ASP A 155 -22.55 7.21 -0.18
C ASP A 155 -21.41 6.55 0.63
N GLN A 156 -20.39 7.32 1.02
CA GLN A 156 -19.23 6.87 1.77
C GLN A 156 -18.34 5.88 0.99
N HIS A 157 -18.59 5.71 -0.31
CA HIS A 157 -17.72 4.99 -1.22
C HIS A 157 -16.86 5.96 -2.02
N ALA A 158 -15.65 5.55 -2.37
CA ALA A 158 -14.83 6.30 -3.30
C ALA A 158 -15.44 6.29 -4.73
N GLY A 159 -16.23 7.32 -5.06
CA GLY A 159 -17.04 7.33 -6.28
C GLY A 159 -16.32 7.66 -7.59
N LYS A 160 -15.32 8.55 -7.61
CA LYS A 160 -14.68 8.99 -8.86
C LYS A 160 -13.15 9.11 -8.77
N MET A 161 -12.47 8.56 -9.79
CA MET A 161 -11.01 8.60 -9.97
C MET A 161 -10.60 9.78 -10.84
N LEU A 162 -9.68 10.61 -10.36
CA LEU A 162 -8.93 11.55 -11.18
C LEU A 162 -7.54 10.95 -11.45
N THR A 163 -7.24 10.65 -12.71
CA THR A 163 -5.90 10.21 -13.16
C THR A 163 -5.26 11.33 -13.97
N ILE A 164 -3.97 11.61 -13.71
CA ILE A 164 -3.13 12.55 -14.49
C ILE A 164 -1.99 11.78 -15.16
#